data_AF-A0A5D2DEI2-F1
#
_entry.id   AF-A0A5D2DEI2-F1
#
_cell.length_a   1.000
_cell.length_b   1.000
_cell.length_c   1.000
_cell.angle_alpha   90.00
_cell.angle_beta   90.00
_cell.angle_gamma   90.00
#
_symmetry.space_group_name_H-M   'P 1'
#
loop_
_entity.id
_entity.type
_entity.pdbx_description
1 polymer ?
#
loop_
_entity_poly.entity_id
_entity_poly.type
_entity_poly.pdbx_seq_one_letter_code
_entity_poly.pdbx_strand_id
1 'polypeptide(L)'
;MSAIWGSICCSLLRLLRRLVPICYRMLCDYLYNLSEIFSKFYSNPECKVIGSDKETSRLLLCEATAVDMRKCFNLLGITPIYKI
;
A
#
# COMPACT_ATOMS: atom_id res chain seq x y z
N MET A 1 -10.01 11.56 -39.26
CA MET A 1 -9.76 10.40 -38.39
C MET A 1 -9.25 10.81 -36.99
N SER A 2 -9.69 11.95 -36.46
CA SER A 2 -9.21 12.55 -35.19
C SER A 2 -10.30 12.76 -34.13
N ALA A 3 -11.59 12.81 -34.53
CA ALA A 3 -12.71 13.05 -33.62
C ALA A 3 -13.11 11.83 -32.76
N ILE A 4 -12.93 10.61 -33.29
CA ILE A 4 -13.32 9.37 -32.61
C ILE A 4 -12.41 9.11 -31.39
N TRP A 5 -11.11 9.42 -31.52
CA TRP A 5 -10.14 9.30 -30.42
C TRP A 5 -10.43 10.28 -29.27
N GLY A 6 -10.92 11.50 -29.56
CA GLY A 6 -11.30 12.46 -28.51
C GLY A 6 -12.49 12.00 -27.66
N SER A 7 -13.53 11.46 -28.29
CA SER A 7 -14.71 10.95 -27.58
C SER A 7 -14.44 9.65 -26.82
N ILE A 8 -13.65 8.73 -27.40
CA ILE A 8 -13.23 7.49 -26.71
C ILE A 8 -12.32 7.83 -25.54
N CYS A 9 -11.36 8.75 -25.69
CA CYS A 9 -10.48 9.20 -24.62
C CYS A 9 -11.26 9.88 -23.49
N CYS A 10 -12.24 10.74 -23.81
CA CYS A 10 -13.13 11.36 -22.81
C CYS A 10 -14.05 10.36 -22.08
N SER A 11 -14.50 9.30 -22.74
CA SER A 11 -15.31 8.25 -22.10
C SER A 11 -14.44 7.34 -21.23
N LEU A 12 -13.22 7.02 -21.68
CA LEU A 12 -12.24 6.24 -20.92
C LEU A 12 -11.75 7.02 -19.68
N LEU A 13 -11.47 8.31 -19.80
CA LEU A 13 -11.16 9.19 -18.66
C LEU A 13 -12.31 9.30 -17.67
N ARG A 14 -13.57 9.35 -18.15
CA ARG A 14 -14.75 9.35 -17.27
C ARG A 14 -14.94 8.01 -16.55
N LEU A 15 -14.64 6.88 -17.19
CA LEU A 15 -14.67 5.56 -16.58
C LEU A 15 -13.56 5.41 -15.53
N LEU A 16 -12.33 5.81 -15.87
CA LEU A 16 -11.18 5.84 -14.95
C LEU A 16 -11.49 6.71 -13.72
N ARG A 17 -12.05 7.92 -13.91
CA ARG A 17 -12.40 8.83 -12.80
C ARG A 17 -13.47 8.28 -11.86
N ARG A 18 -14.32 7.36 -12.33
CA ARG A 18 -15.32 6.66 -11.50
C ARG A 18 -14.76 5.44 -10.75
N LEU A 19 -13.74 4.79 -11.29
CA LEU A 19 -13.14 3.57 -10.70
C LEU A 19 -12.03 3.89 -9.69
N VAL A 20 -11.27 4.96 -9.91
CA VAL A 20 -10.21 5.45 -8.99
C VAL A 20 -10.65 5.54 -7.51
N PRO A 21 -11.81 6.12 -7.14
CA PRO A 21 -12.21 6.21 -5.73
C PRO A 21 -12.45 4.85 -5.05
N ILE A 22 -12.89 3.85 -5.82
CA ILE A 22 -13.15 2.50 -5.29
C ILE A 22 -11.81 1.80 -5.01
N CYS A 23 -10.85 1.94 -5.92
CA CYS A 23 -9.49 1.44 -5.74
C CYS A 23 -8.78 2.14 -4.57
N TYR A 24 -8.95 3.46 -4.43
CA TYR A 24 -8.40 4.24 -3.32
C TYR A 24 -8.95 3.76 -1.97
N ARG A 25 -10.27 3.57 -1.87
CA ARG A 25 -10.93 3.07 -0.66
C ARG A 25 -10.36 1.71 -0.23
N MET A 26 -10.29 0.75 -1.16
CA MET A 26 -9.76 -0.57 -0.85
C MET A 26 -8.28 -0.52 -0.44
N LEU A 27 -7.49 0.34 -1.08
CA LEU A 27 -6.07 0.47 -0.77
C LEU A 27 -5.84 1.07 0.62
N CYS A 28 -6.65 2.07 1.00
CA CYS A 28 -6.62 2.66 2.34
C CYS A 28 -7.07 1.67 3.42
N ASP A 29 -8.16 0.91 3.17
CA ASP A 29 -8.62 -0.13 4.08
C ASP A 29 -7.57 -1.26 4.23
N TYR A 30 -6.88 -1.62 3.14
CA TYR A 30 -5.75 -2.57 3.18
C TYR A 30 -4.58 -2.02 4.00
N LEU A 31 -4.17 -0.77 3.78
CA LEU A 31 -3.10 -0.12 4.54
C LEU A 31 -3.42 -0.05 6.04
N TYR A 32 -4.66 0.28 6.40
CA TYR A 32 -5.10 0.32 7.78
C TYR A 32 -5.02 -1.06 8.43
N ASN A 33 -5.58 -2.09 7.81
CA ASN A 33 -5.52 -3.46 8.31
C ASN A 33 -4.07 -3.97 8.43
N LEU A 34 -3.22 -3.67 7.43
CA LEU A 34 -1.81 -4.02 7.46
C LEU A 34 -1.11 -3.37 8.67
N SER A 35 -1.35 -2.09 8.92
CA SER A 35 -0.78 -1.36 10.06
C SER A 35 -1.26 -1.91 11.41
N GLU A 36 -2.51 -2.33 11.51
CA GLU A 36 -3.07 -2.92 12.74
C GLU A 36 -2.43 -4.29 13.03
N ILE A 37 -2.33 -5.16 12.02
CA ILE A 37 -1.69 -6.47 12.13
C ILE A 37 -0.21 -6.31 12.50
N PHE A 38 0.48 -5.36 11.87
CA PHE A 38 1.89 -5.08 12.17
C PHE A 38 2.09 -4.51 13.58
N SER A 39 1.19 -3.65 14.05
CA SER A 39 1.23 -3.11 15.42
C SER A 39 1.02 -4.21 16.46
N LYS A 40 0.11 -5.17 16.20
CA LYS A 40 -0.08 -6.36 17.05
C LYS A 40 1.17 -7.26 17.03
N PHE A 41 1.78 -7.45 15.87
CA PHE A 41 3.03 -8.20 15.73
C PHE A 41 4.17 -7.58 16.56
N TYR A 42 4.33 -6.25 16.51
CA TYR A 42 5.34 -5.54 17.30
C TYR A 42 5.05 -5.51 18.80
N SER A 43 3.78 -5.46 19.20
CA SER A 43 3.36 -5.43 20.61
C SER A 43 3.51 -6.80 21.30
N ASN A 44 3.58 -7.89 20.54
CA ASN A 44 3.72 -9.23 21.08
C ASN A 44 5.17 -9.50 21.54
N PRO A 45 5.41 -9.79 22.83
CA PRO A 45 6.76 -9.99 23.37
C PRO A 45 7.48 -11.23 22.76
N GLU A 46 6.73 -12.23 22.27
CA GLU A 46 7.26 -13.41 21.57
C GLU A 46 7.72 -13.13 20.13
N CYS A 47 7.30 -11.98 19.57
CA CYS A 47 7.61 -11.56 18.20
C CYS A 47 8.72 -10.50 18.14
N LYS A 48 9.49 -10.34 19.22
CA LYS A 48 10.64 -9.45 19.24
C LYS A 48 11.61 -9.80 18.11
N VAL A 49 11.87 -8.81 17.26
CA VAL A 49 12.75 -8.95 16.10
C VAL A 49 14.21 -9.02 16.54
N ILE A 50 14.57 -8.27 17.59
CA ILE A 50 15.94 -8.17 18.12
C ILE A 50 16.15 -9.24 19.19
N GLY A 51 17.14 -10.12 18.98
CA GLY A 51 17.59 -11.09 19.98
C GLY A 51 16.76 -12.38 20.04
N SER A 52 16.15 -12.77 18.93
CA SER A 52 15.40 -14.04 18.81
C SER A 52 16.01 -14.96 17.76
N ASP A 53 15.94 -16.27 17.96
CA ASP A 53 16.46 -17.29 17.03
C ASP A 53 15.89 -17.19 15.59
N LYS A 54 14.74 -16.52 15.43
CA LYS A 54 14.09 -16.26 14.12
C LYS A 54 14.23 -14.83 13.62
N GLU A 55 15.19 -14.06 14.12
CA GLU A 55 15.45 -12.65 13.78
C GLU A 55 15.46 -12.40 12.26
N THR A 56 16.21 -13.20 11.49
CA THR A 56 16.30 -13.05 10.02
C THR A 56 14.94 -13.17 9.32
N SER A 57 14.10 -14.12 9.75
CA SER A 57 12.77 -14.31 9.16
C SER A 57 11.84 -13.15 9.49
N ARG A 58 11.92 -12.59 10.69
CA ARG A 58 11.11 -11.43 11.11
C ARG A 58 11.57 -10.14 10.44
N LEU A 59 12.87 -9.95 10.25
CA LEU A 59 13.42 -8.82 9.48
C LEU A 59 12.93 -8.83 8.04
N LEU A 60 12.92 -9.99 7.37
CA LEU A 60 12.34 -10.13 6.03
C LEU A 60 10.85 -9.79 5.99
N LEU A 61 10.09 -10.15 7.03
CA LEU A 61 8.67 -9.79 7.14
C LEU A 61 8.49 -8.26 7.25
N CYS A 62 9.31 -7.60 8.05
CA CYS A 62 9.32 -6.13 8.16
C CYS A 62 9.70 -5.47 6.83
N GLU A 63 10.69 -6.00 6.12
CA GLU A 63 11.10 -5.49 4.81
C GLU A 63 9.97 -5.65 3.77
N ALA A 64 9.35 -6.83 3.71
CA ALA A 64 8.21 -7.08 2.83
C ALA A 64 7.05 -6.11 3.11
N THR A 65 6.72 -5.91 4.39
CA THR A 65 5.67 -4.96 4.82
C THR A 65 6.01 -3.52 4.39
N ALA A 66 7.27 -3.10 4.53
CA ALA A 66 7.74 -1.79 4.10
C ALA A 66 7.72 -1.62 2.57
N VAL A 67 8.02 -2.66 1.80
CA VAL A 67 7.89 -2.66 0.33
C VAL A 67 6.44 -2.51 -0.09
N ASP A 68 5.52 -3.23 0.54
CA ASP A 68 4.10 -3.16 0.19
C ASP A 68 3.49 -1.80 0.55
N MET A 69 3.81 -1.27 1.75
CA MET A 69 3.40 0.09 2.13
C MET A 69 3.92 1.14 1.14
N ARG A 70 5.19 1.05 0.72
CA ARG A 70 5.76 1.95 -0.30
C ARG A 70 5.01 1.88 -1.63
N LYS A 71 4.71 0.68 -2.12
CA LYS A 71 3.96 0.50 -3.37
C LYS A 71 2.57 1.12 -3.27
N CYS A 72 1.88 0.91 -2.15
CA CYS A 72 0.58 1.52 -1.91
C CYS A 72 0.67 3.05 -1.85
N PHE A 73 1.66 3.63 -1.18
CA PHE A 73 1.85 5.09 -1.16
C PHE A 73 2.17 5.66 -2.56
N ASN A 74 2.98 4.97 -3.35
CA ASN A 74 3.23 5.35 -4.75
C ASN A 74 1.95 5.31 -5.60
N LEU A 75 1.08 4.31 -5.40
CA LEU A 75 -0.23 4.23 -6.07
C LEU A 75 -1.18 5.35 -5.65
N LEU A 76 -1.08 5.83 -4.41
CA LEU A 76 -1.82 6.99 -3.90
C LEU A 76 -1.22 8.33 -4.38
N GLY A 77 -0.02 8.32 -4.96
CA GLY A 77 0.72 9.53 -5.30
C GLY A 77 1.30 10.26 -4.08
N ILE A 78 1.44 9.56 -2.95
CA ILE A 78 1.99 10.10 -1.70
C ILE A 78 3.46 9.69 -1.60
N THR A 79 4.35 10.65 -1.36
CA THR A 79 5.77 10.36 -1.13
C THR A 79 5.94 9.87 0.32
N PRO A 80 6.33 8.61 0.57
CA PRO A 80 6.50 8.10 1.93
C PRO A 80 7.67 8.80 2.62
N ILE A 81 7.43 9.35 3.82
CA ILE A 81 8.46 10.00 4.62
C ILE A 81 9.23 8.91 5.38
N TYR A 82 10.48 8.69 5.00
CA TYR A 82 11.41 7.85 5.76
C TYR A 82 12.03 8.68 6.88
N LYS A 83 11.29 8.89 7.99
CA LYS A 83 11.77 9.30 9.31
C LYS A 83 10.58 9.63 10.25
N ILE A 84 10.47 8.89 11.35
CA ILE A 84 9.97 9.30 12.67
C ILE A 84 10.67 8.42 13.70
#